data_AF-A0A432UBT5-F1
#
_entry.id   AF-A0A432UBT5-F1
#
_cell.length_a   1.000
_cell.length_b   1.000
_cell.length_c   1.000
_cell.angle_alpha   90.00
_cell.angle_beta   90.00
_cell.angle_gamma   90.00
#
_symmetry.space_group_name_H-M   'P 1'
#
loop_
_entity.id
_entity.type
_entity.pdbx_description
1 polymer ?
#
loop_
_entity_poly.entity_id
_entity_poly.type
_entity_poly.pdbx_seq_one_letter_code
_entity_poly.pdbx_strand_id
1 'polypeptide(L)'
;MGGETKLVEGFLFSHTKGETCAQKWLFMEKLIEKDRVRCNETYQIKGFPYLRGNPQVLQMAPELSSKYALHQWLELLRRIDLQARYIELSTLPENDLKEFCQQAGIECFQGRIRSYVARCSSIIMGDEKRNHDFMKILKKNALVAAKERIHGNKQCFSNPETLDDLVTPDVLHHITAPRKKTGGRPSSSYLEQRIQRSKQASRP
;
A
#
# COMPACT_ATOMS: atom_id res chain seq x y z
N MET A 1 -12.78 -28.12 7.34
CA MET A 1 -11.98 -28.19 6.11
C MET A 1 -10.72 -27.36 6.34
N GLY A 2 -9.59 -28.00 6.66
CA GLY A 2 -8.30 -27.32 6.81
C GLY A 2 -7.69 -27.12 5.43
N GLY A 3 -7.58 -25.87 4.97
CA GLY A 3 -6.88 -25.57 3.73
C GLY A 3 -5.37 -25.69 3.95
N GLU A 4 -4.70 -26.51 3.15
CA GLU A 4 -3.23 -26.61 3.15
C GLU A 4 -2.61 -25.24 2.84
N THR A 5 -1.81 -24.72 3.76
CA THR A 5 -0.95 -23.56 3.52
C THR A 5 0.27 -23.97 2.72
N LYS A 6 0.44 -23.40 1.52
CA LYS A 6 1.67 -23.55 0.72
C LYS A 6 2.56 -22.32 0.89
N LEU A 7 3.84 -22.59 1.07
CA LEU A 7 4.91 -21.60 1.14
C LEU A 7 5.50 -21.41 -0.26
N VAL A 8 5.31 -20.23 -0.84
CA VAL A 8 5.99 -19.82 -2.08
C VAL A 8 6.91 -18.67 -1.70
N GLU A 9 8.22 -18.86 -1.75
CA GLU A 9 9.24 -17.82 -1.52
C GLU A 9 9.02 -16.91 -0.29
N GLY A 10 8.49 -17.46 0.81
CA GLY A 10 8.26 -16.71 2.06
C GLY A 10 6.84 -16.15 2.25
N PHE A 11 5.94 -16.37 1.31
CA PHE A 11 4.52 -16.04 1.46
C PHE A 11 3.71 -17.21 2.03
N LEU A 12 2.80 -16.92 2.95
CA LEU A 12 1.83 -17.89 3.49
C LEU A 12 0.46 -17.64 2.88
N PHE A 13 0.03 -18.51 1.97
CA PHE A 13 -1.31 -18.44 1.37
C PHE A 13 -2.20 -19.55 1.89
N SER A 14 -3.43 -19.21 2.28
CA SER A 14 -4.49 -20.17 2.61
C SER A 14 -5.50 -20.37 1.47
N HIS A 15 -5.36 -19.64 0.36
CA HIS A 15 -6.28 -19.65 -0.78
C HIS A 15 -5.55 -19.66 -2.12
N THR A 16 -6.06 -20.43 -3.07
CA THR A 16 -5.51 -20.60 -4.43
C THR A 16 -5.41 -19.29 -5.23
N LYS A 17 -6.29 -18.32 -4.94
CA LYS A 17 -6.28 -17.00 -5.58
C LYS A 17 -5.09 -16.14 -5.14
N GLY A 18 -4.71 -16.19 -3.87
CA GLY A 18 -3.56 -15.46 -3.32
C GLY A 18 -2.24 -15.96 -3.91
N GLU A 19 -2.09 -17.28 -3.96
CA GLU A 19 -0.92 -17.93 -4.57
C GLU A 19 -0.76 -17.56 -6.05
N THR A 20 -1.85 -17.60 -6.81
CA THR A 20 -1.83 -17.21 -8.23
C THR A 20 -1.41 -15.75 -8.41
N CYS A 21 -2.01 -14.84 -7.62
CA CYS A 21 -1.65 -13.42 -7.68
C CYS A 21 -0.18 -13.19 -7.30
N ALA A 22 0.33 -13.89 -6.28
CA ALA A 22 1.72 -13.75 -5.86
C ALA A 22 2.71 -14.28 -6.90
N GLN A 23 2.44 -15.42 -7.53
CA GLN A 23 3.29 -15.92 -8.61
C GLN A 23 3.36 -14.94 -9.79
N LYS A 24 2.22 -14.36 -10.18
CA LYS A 24 2.17 -13.36 -11.26
C LYS A 24 2.80 -12.03 -10.84
N TRP A 25 2.72 -11.68 -9.56
CA TRP A 25 3.43 -10.54 -8.98
C TRP A 25 4.95 -10.72 -9.06
N LEU A 26 5.45 -11.89 -8.67
CA LEU A 26 6.88 -12.21 -8.77
C LEU A 26 7.37 -12.24 -10.22
N PHE A 27 6.53 -12.68 -11.15
CA PHE A 27 6.84 -12.58 -12.58
C PHE A 27 7.00 -11.13 -13.03
N MET A 28 6.07 -10.24 -12.64
CA MET A 28 6.18 -8.81 -12.88
C MET A 28 7.47 -8.21 -12.29
N GLU A 29 7.86 -8.61 -11.08
CA GLU A 29 9.12 -8.18 -10.46
C GLU A 29 10.34 -8.49 -11.32
N LYS A 30 10.39 -9.70 -11.89
CA LYS A 30 11.50 -10.16 -12.72
C LYS A 30 11.63 -9.32 -13.98
N LEU A 31 10.52 -8.94 -14.62
CA LEU A 31 10.54 -8.05 -15.79
C LEU A 31 11.04 -6.65 -15.42
N ILE A 32 10.53 -6.08 -14.33
CA ILE A 32 10.94 -4.76 -13.84
C ILE A 32 12.44 -4.71 -13.51
N GLU A 33 12.97 -5.79 -12.93
CA GLU A 33 14.39 -5.93 -12.63
C GLU A 33 15.23 -6.13 -13.90
N LYS A 34 14.80 -7.01 -14.80
CA LYS A 34 15.45 -7.29 -16.09
C LYS A 34 15.66 -6.01 -16.89
N ASP A 35 14.62 -5.19 -17.01
CA ASP A 35 14.65 -3.95 -17.81
C ASP A 35 15.17 -2.73 -17.04
N ARG A 36 15.54 -2.91 -15.75
CA ARG A 36 16.05 -1.85 -14.87
C ARG A 36 15.15 -0.62 -14.79
N VAL A 37 13.83 -0.82 -14.91
CA VAL A 37 12.83 0.25 -14.91
C VAL A 37 12.33 0.60 -13.50
N ARG A 38 12.91 -0.03 -12.47
CA ARG A 38 12.51 0.10 -11.08
C ARG A 38 12.57 1.54 -10.57
N CYS A 39 11.54 1.89 -9.82
CA CYS A 39 11.40 3.18 -9.17
C CYS A 39 12.42 3.42 -8.05
N ASN A 40 13.17 4.52 -8.11
CA ASN A 40 14.24 4.80 -7.14
C ASN A 40 13.81 5.63 -5.92
N GLU A 41 12.62 6.20 -5.93
CA GLU A 41 12.06 7.01 -4.82
C GLU A 41 11.27 6.19 -3.79
N THR A 42 11.05 4.90 -4.07
CA THR A 42 10.28 4.00 -3.20
C THR A 42 11.08 2.75 -2.87
N TYR A 43 10.91 2.26 -1.65
CA TYR A 43 11.61 1.11 -1.11
C TYR A 43 10.62 -0.01 -0.88
N GLN A 44 10.90 -1.16 -1.49
CA GLN A 44 10.13 -2.38 -1.27
C GLN A 44 10.39 -2.93 0.12
N ILE A 45 9.31 -3.29 0.81
CA ILE A 45 9.43 -3.87 2.15
C ILE A 45 9.68 -5.36 1.99
N LYS A 46 10.83 -5.85 2.51
CA LYS A 46 11.19 -7.27 2.43
C LYS A 46 10.08 -8.15 3.02
N GLY A 47 9.71 -9.20 2.29
CA GLY A 47 8.59 -10.08 2.64
C GLY A 47 7.20 -9.55 2.26
N PHE A 48 7.10 -8.33 1.72
CA PHE A 48 5.84 -7.69 1.33
C PHE A 48 6.00 -6.99 -0.03
N PRO A 49 6.08 -7.73 -1.15
CA PRO A 49 6.45 -7.21 -2.47
C PRO A 49 5.39 -6.32 -3.11
N TYR A 50 4.19 -6.33 -2.53
CA TYR A 50 3.04 -5.51 -2.88
C TYR A 50 2.93 -4.26 -2.01
N LEU A 51 3.94 -3.98 -1.17
CA LEU A 51 4.05 -2.79 -0.32
C LEU A 51 5.41 -2.11 -0.54
N ARG A 52 5.35 -0.79 -0.70
CA ARG A 52 6.50 0.09 -0.83
C ARG A 52 6.24 1.37 -0.03
N GLY A 53 7.31 2.06 0.35
CA GLY A 53 7.20 3.38 0.95
C GLY A 53 8.45 4.20 0.66
N ASN A 54 8.34 5.52 0.76
CA ASN A 54 9.51 6.38 0.85
C ASN A 54 10.07 6.34 2.30
N PRO A 55 11.29 6.87 2.56
CA PRO A 55 11.90 6.79 3.88
C PRO A 55 11.05 7.47 4.96
N GLN A 56 10.40 8.59 4.63
CA GLN A 56 9.55 9.33 5.56
C GLN A 56 8.37 8.46 6.05
N VAL A 57 7.59 7.89 5.13
CA VAL A 57 6.43 7.05 5.43
C VAL A 57 6.84 5.77 6.16
N LEU A 58 7.98 5.16 5.79
CA LEU A 58 8.46 3.96 6.45
C LEU A 58 8.94 4.23 7.89
N GLN A 59 9.55 5.39 8.15
CA GLN A 59 10.01 5.79 9.48
C GLN A 59 8.87 6.05 10.47
N MET A 60 7.65 6.32 10.00
CA MET A 60 6.48 6.50 10.87
C MET A 60 6.09 5.21 11.62
N ALA A 61 6.52 4.04 11.13
CA ALA A 61 6.11 2.72 11.64
C ALA A 61 6.11 2.58 13.18
N PRO A 62 7.16 3.00 13.93
CA PRO A 62 7.24 2.83 15.39
C PRO A 62 6.15 3.59 16.14
N GLU A 63 5.78 4.79 15.67
CA GLU A 63 4.87 5.73 16.33
C GLU A 63 3.40 5.29 16.24
N LEU A 64 3.11 4.38 15.31
CA LEU A 64 1.76 3.85 15.09
C LEU A 64 1.36 2.89 16.22
N SER A 65 0.48 3.37 17.11
CA SER A 65 -0.04 2.61 18.26
C SER A 65 -1.50 2.19 18.12
N SER A 66 -2.29 2.87 17.28
CA SER A 66 -3.72 2.56 17.12
C SER A 66 -3.99 1.67 15.90
N LYS A 67 -4.97 0.77 16.01
CA LYS A 67 -5.41 -0.08 14.89
C LYS A 67 -5.82 0.74 13.65
N TYR A 68 -6.44 1.90 13.87
CA TYR A 68 -6.83 2.80 12.80
C TYR A 68 -5.62 3.40 12.08
N ALA A 69 -4.65 3.97 12.81
CA ALA A 69 -3.43 4.54 12.24
C ALA A 69 -2.62 3.48 11.48
N LEU A 70 -2.52 2.27 12.03
CA LEU A 70 -1.87 1.13 11.37
C LEU A 70 -2.56 0.78 10.03
N HIS A 71 -3.89 0.79 10.00
CA HIS A 71 -4.64 0.53 8.78
C HIS A 71 -4.44 1.62 7.73
N GLN A 72 -4.48 2.90 8.13
CA GLN A 72 -4.24 4.03 7.22
C GLN A 72 -2.82 4.00 6.64
N TRP A 73 -1.82 3.75 7.48
CA TRP A 73 -0.44 3.60 7.04
C TRP A 73 -0.27 2.45 6.03
N LEU A 74 -0.91 1.30 6.29
CA LEU A 74 -0.85 0.17 5.37
C LEU A 74 -1.50 0.48 4.00
N GLU A 75 -2.67 1.13 3.97
CA GLU A 75 -3.28 1.56 2.70
C GLU A 75 -2.43 2.64 2.01
N LEU A 76 -1.72 3.48 2.75
CA LEU A 76 -0.75 4.42 2.19
C LEU A 76 0.41 3.70 1.50
N LEU A 77 1.05 2.74 2.17
CA LEU A 77 2.12 1.92 1.59
C LEU A 77 1.65 1.20 0.31
N ARG A 78 0.42 0.67 0.33
CA ARG A 78 -0.16 0.03 -0.84
C ARG A 78 -0.37 1.00 -2.00
N ARG A 79 -0.86 2.22 -1.73
CA ARG A 79 -1.04 3.25 -2.77
C ARG A 79 0.29 3.67 -3.39
N ILE A 80 1.32 3.86 -2.57
CA ILE A 80 2.68 4.18 -3.03
C ILE A 80 3.21 3.06 -3.93
N ASP A 81 3.07 1.79 -3.52
CA ASP A 81 3.46 0.65 -4.36
C ASP A 81 2.74 0.67 -5.70
N LEU A 82 1.40 0.76 -5.71
CA LEU A 82 0.62 0.74 -6.95
C LEU A 82 1.01 1.85 -7.91
N GLN A 83 1.22 3.06 -7.41
CA GLN A 83 1.69 4.17 -8.25
C GLN A 83 3.07 3.87 -8.87
N ALA A 84 4.03 3.42 -8.06
CA ALA A 84 5.34 3.03 -8.55
C ALA A 84 5.22 1.93 -9.62
N ARG A 85 4.37 0.92 -9.39
CA ARG A 85 4.13 -0.17 -10.37
C ARG A 85 3.55 0.34 -11.68
N TYR A 86 2.62 1.27 -11.63
CA TYR A 86 2.02 1.80 -12.85
C TYR A 86 3.04 2.53 -13.71
N ILE A 87 3.97 3.25 -13.09
CA ILE A 87 5.08 3.93 -13.77
C ILE A 87 6.05 2.90 -14.35
N GLU A 88 6.48 1.93 -13.54
CA GLU A 88 7.38 0.84 -13.94
C GLU A 88 6.82 0.06 -15.14
N LEU A 89 5.56 -0.38 -15.05
CA LEU A 89 4.87 -1.12 -16.12
C LEU A 89 4.66 -0.28 -17.38
N SER A 90 4.43 1.03 -17.25
CA SER A 90 4.32 1.93 -18.41
C SER A 90 5.66 2.15 -19.12
N THR A 91 6.77 1.79 -18.48
CA THR A 91 8.13 1.92 -19.00
C THR A 91 8.64 0.63 -19.63
N LEU A 92 8.05 -0.52 -19.31
CA LEU A 92 8.49 -1.80 -19.84
C LEU A 92 8.46 -1.81 -21.38
N PRO A 93 9.41 -2.49 -22.04
CA PRO A 93 9.33 -2.76 -23.47
C PRO A 93 8.00 -3.45 -23.81
N GLU A 94 7.46 -3.16 -25.00
CA GLU A 94 6.16 -3.68 -25.42
C GLU A 94 6.10 -5.22 -25.38
N ASN A 95 7.20 -5.89 -25.71
CA ASN A 95 7.30 -7.35 -25.68
C ASN A 95 7.19 -7.91 -24.26
N ASP A 96 7.90 -7.34 -23.29
CA ASP A 96 7.84 -7.75 -21.89
C ASP A 96 6.46 -7.45 -21.28
N LEU A 97 5.84 -6.34 -21.67
CA LEU A 97 4.47 -6.02 -21.27
C LEU A 97 3.46 -7.04 -21.83
N LYS A 98 3.57 -7.42 -23.11
CA LYS A 98 2.75 -8.48 -23.72
C LYS A 98 2.95 -9.82 -23.03
N GLU A 99 4.18 -10.17 -22.70
CA GLU A 99 4.49 -11.39 -21.96
C GLU A 99 3.83 -11.39 -20.58
N PHE A 100 3.90 -10.27 -19.85
CA PHE A 100 3.16 -10.10 -18.60
C PHE A 100 1.65 -10.30 -18.77
N CYS A 101 1.05 -9.66 -19.78
CA CYS A 101 -0.38 -9.78 -20.06
C CYS A 101 -0.79 -11.23 -20.35
N GLN A 102 -0.02 -11.95 -21.18
CA GLN A 102 -0.24 -13.35 -21.49
C GLN A 102 -0.13 -14.23 -20.24
N GLN A 103 0.91 -14.02 -19.43
CA GLN A 103 1.08 -14.74 -18.18
C GLN A 103 -0.05 -14.46 -17.20
N ALA A 104 -0.51 -13.22 -17.08
CA ALA A 104 -1.60 -12.82 -16.19
C ALA A 104 -2.98 -13.24 -16.70
N GLY A 105 -3.10 -13.66 -17.97
CA GLY A 105 -4.37 -14.01 -18.60
C GLY A 105 -5.30 -12.80 -18.75
N ILE A 106 -4.73 -11.64 -19.08
CA ILE A 106 -5.47 -10.37 -19.24
C ILE A 106 -5.22 -9.73 -20.60
N GLU A 107 -6.16 -8.89 -21.03
CA GLU A 107 -5.97 -8.04 -22.21
C GLU A 107 -4.86 -7.02 -21.97
N CYS A 108 -4.01 -6.80 -22.98
CA CYS A 108 -2.83 -5.96 -22.84
C CYS A 108 -3.12 -4.48 -23.09
N PHE A 109 -3.86 -3.87 -22.17
CA PHE A 109 -4.07 -2.44 -22.13
C PHE A 109 -3.87 -1.88 -20.73
N GLN A 110 -3.41 -0.63 -20.64
CA GLN A 110 -2.98 0.02 -19.39
C GLN A 110 -4.03 -0.04 -18.28
N GLY A 111 -5.30 0.25 -18.57
CA GLY A 111 -6.37 0.18 -17.58
C GLY A 111 -6.59 -1.22 -16.98
N ARG A 112 -6.45 -2.28 -17.78
CA ARG A 112 -6.60 -3.68 -17.37
C ARG A 112 -5.43 -4.11 -16.50
N ILE A 113 -4.23 -3.76 -16.93
CA ILE A 113 -2.99 -4.01 -16.18
C ILE A 113 -3.08 -3.35 -14.80
N ARG A 114 -3.42 -2.06 -14.75
CA ARG A 114 -3.57 -1.32 -13.49
C ARG A 114 -4.60 -1.95 -12.56
N SER A 115 -5.77 -2.31 -13.10
CA SER A 115 -6.85 -2.96 -12.36
C SER A 115 -6.43 -4.33 -11.82
N TYR A 116 -5.72 -5.10 -12.64
CA TYR A 116 -5.22 -6.43 -12.26
C TYR A 116 -4.20 -6.34 -11.12
N VAL A 117 -3.22 -5.45 -11.24
CA VAL A 117 -2.19 -5.21 -10.22
C VAL A 117 -2.84 -4.72 -8.92
N ALA A 118 -3.75 -3.74 -8.98
CA ALA A 118 -4.51 -3.29 -7.80
C ALA A 118 -5.26 -4.44 -7.12
N ARG A 119 -5.96 -5.27 -7.90
CA ARG A 119 -6.70 -6.42 -7.39
C ARG A 119 -5.77 -7.44 -6.72
N CYS A 120 -4.65 -7.79 -7.35
CA CYS A 120 -3.73 -8.75 -6.78
C CYS A 120 -3.06 -8.22 -5.50
N SER A 121 -2.67 -6.95 -5.46
CA SER A 121 -2.17 -6.31 -4.24
C SER A 121 -3.20 -6.40 -3.10
N SER A 122 -4.48 -6.14 -3.36
CA SER A 122 -5.55 -6.28 -2.37
C SER A 122 -5.77 -7.72 -1.91
N ILE A 123 -5.71 -8.71 -2.81
CA ILE A 123 -5.86 -10.13 -2.47
C ILE A 123 -4.70 -10.58 -1.57
N ILE A 124 -3.46 -10.32 -1.97
CA ILE A 124 -2.27 -10.73 -1.22
C ILE A 124 -2.29 -10.08 0.18
N MET A 125 -2.55 -8.78 0.24
CA MET A 125 -2.67 -8.06 1.51
C MET A 125 -3.79 -8.62 2.40
N GLY A 126 -4.94 -8.95 1.82
CA GLY A 126 -6.08 -9.52 2.55
C GLY A 126 -5.73 -10.88 3.16
N ASP A 127 -4.99 -11.71 2.44
CA ASP A 127 -4.55 -13.01 2.90
C ASP A 127 -3.55 -12.89 4.06
N GLU A 128 -2.56 -12.00 3.95
CA GLU A 128 -1.54 -11.79 4.97
C GLU A 128 -2.06 -11.08 6.22
N LYS A 129 -3.04 -10.18 6.10
CA LYS A 129 -3.71 -9.51 7.24
C LYS A 129 -4.31 -10.51 8.24
N ARG A 130 -4.52 -11.77 7.85
CA ARG A 130 -5.00 -12.84 8.75
C ARG A 130 -3.91 -13.42 9.64
N ASN A 131 -2.63 -13.20 9.32
CA ASN A 131 -1.53 -13.58 10.18
C ASN A 131 -1.45 -12.60 11.37
N HIS A 132 -1.52 -13.11 12.59
CA HIS A 132 -1.47 -12.32 13.81
C HIS A 132 -0.16 -11.52 13.98
N ASP A 133 0.94 -12.00 13.39
CA ASP A 133 2.25 -11.35 13.41
C ASP A 133 2.45 -10.36 12.25
N PHE A 134 1.51 -10.27 11.30
CA PHE A 134 1.62 -9.47 10.08
C PHE A 134 2.12 -8.04 10.36
N MET A 135 1.42 -7.30 11.22
CA MET A 135 1.77 -5.91 11.50
C MET A 135 3.12 -5.76 12.22
N LYS A 136 3.47 -6.73 13.07
CA LYS A 136 4.75 -6.73 13.80
C LYS A 136 5.92 -6.93 12.84
N ILE A 137 5.82 -7.91 11.94
CA ILE A 137 6.82 -8.21 10.92
C ILE A 137 6.91 -7.06 9.91
N LEU A 138 5.76 -6.52 9.47
CA LEU A 138 5.70 -5.40 8.55
C LEU A 138 6.41 -4.16 9.12
N LYS A 139 6.10 -3.75 10.36
CA LYS A 139 6.76 -2.60 11.00
C LYS A 139 8.28 -2.79 11.11
N LYS A 140 8.73 -4.00 11.48
CA LYS A 140 10.16 -4.32 11.56
C LYS A 140 10.83 -4.17 10.19
N ASN A 141 10.25 -4.75 9.14
CA ASN A 141 10.86 -4.75 7.81
C ASN A 141 10.77 -3.37 7.15
N ALA A 142 9.72 -2.58 7.44
CA ALA A 142 9.61 -1.20 6.97
C ALA A 142 10.78 -0.33 7.47
N LEU A 143 11.17 -0.49 8.75
CA LEU A 143 12.32 0.23 9.32
C LEU A 143 13.66 -0.20 8.71
N VAL A 144 13.78 -1.47 8.31
CA VAL A 144 14.97 -1.94 7.59
C VAL A 144 15.01 -1.28 6.21
N ALA A 145 13.90 -1.32 5.46
CA ALA A 145 13.79 -0.70 4.15
C ALA A 145 14.05 0.82 4.19
N ALA A 146 13.61 1.52 5.25
CA ALA A 146 13.85 2.96 5.42
C ALA A 146 15.33 3.35 5.52
N LYS A 147 16.21 2.40 5.89
CA LYS A 147 17.65 2.61 6.03
C LYS A 147 18.43 2.20 4.80
N GLU A 148 17.82 1.45 3.89
CA GLU A 148 18.48 1.00 2.67
C GLU A 148 18.59 2.16 1.68
N ARG A 149 19.74 2.29 1.00
CA ARG A 149 19.89 3.13 -0.18
C ARG A 149 19.83 2.24 -1.41
N ILE A 150 18.77 2.36 -2.21
CA ILE A 150 18.65 1.61 -3.47
C ILE A 150 19.32 2.40 -4.58
N HIS A 151 20.08 1.69 -5.40
CA HIS A 151 20.68 2.19 -6.64
C HIS A 151 19.64 2.02 -7.76
N GLY A 152 18.61 2.86 -7.75
CA GLY A 152 17.63 2.89 -8.83
C GLY A 152 17.95 4.02 -9.80
N ASN A 153 17.81 3.74 -11.11
CA ASN A 153 18.16 4.71 -12.15
C ASN A 153 16.98 5.60 -12.56
N LYS A 154 15.74 5.27 -12.17
CA LYS A 154 14.55 5.96 -12.65
C LYS A 154 13.81 6.71 -11.55
N GLN A 155 13.72 8.03 -11.73
CA GLN A 155 12.85 8.90 -10.97
C GLN A 155 11.40 8.68 -11.41
N CYS A 156 10.48 8.56 -10.46
CA CYS A 156 9.08 8.18 -10.73
C CYS A 156 8.12 9.33 -10.52
N PHE A 157 8.36 10.11 -9.49
CA PHE A 157 7.58 11.26 -9.11
C PHE A 157 8.30 12.48 -9.67
N SER A 158 7.92 12.87 -10.88
CA SER A 158 8.42 14.07 -11.54
C SER A 158 7.99 15.36 -10.83
N ASN A 159 7.00 15.28 -9.93
CA ASN A 159 6.61 16.38 -9.05
C ASN A 159 6.51 15.85 -7.61
N PRO A 160 7.32 16.33 -6.65
CA PRO A 160 7.22 15.94 -5.24
C PRO A 160 5.81 16.17 -4.66
N GLU A 161 5.04 17.13 -5.21
CA GLU A 161 3.64 17.37 -4.84
C GLU A 161 2.74 16.15 -5.05
N THR A 162 3.02 15.26 -6.01
CA THR A 162 2.19 14.06 -6.23
C THR A 162 2.35 13.00 -5.13
N LEU A 163 3.48 13.03 -4.43
CA LEU A 163 3.71 12.19 -3.25
C LEU A 163 3.09 12.84 -2.00
N ASP A 164 3.15 14.17 -1.89
CA ASP A 164 2.45 14.93 -0.85
C ASP A 164 0.91 14.84 -1.01
N ASP A 165 0.40 14.70 -2.23
CA ASP A 165 -1.02 14.43 -2.52
C ASP A 165 -1.46 13.05 -1.99
N LEU A 166 -0.55 12.07 -1.98
CA LEU A 166 -0.82 10.77 -1.36
C LEU A 166 -0.79 10.83 0.15
N VAL A 167 0.05 11.72 0.69
CA VAL A 167 0.24 11.95 2.11
C VAL A 167 -0.42 13.26 2.50
N THR A 168 -1.74 13.35 2.30
CA THR A 168 -2.46 14.58 2.67
C THR A 168 -2.20 14.92 4.15
N PRO A 169 -2.11 16.22 4.50
CA PRO A 169 -1.94 16.64 5.89
C PRO A 169 -2.94 15.98 6.82
N ASP A 170 -4.18 15.72 6.37
CA ASP A 170 -5.20 15.00 7.14
C ASP A 170 -4.79 13.56 7.46
N VAL A 171 -4.25 12.82 6.49
CA VAL A 171 -3.75 11.45 6.71
C VAL A 171 -2.58 11.49 7.69
N LEU A 172 -1.65 12.43 7.53
CA LEU A 172 -0.53 12.57 8.44
C LEU A 172 -0.99 12.96 9.86
N HIS A 173 -1.94 13.88 9.96
CA HIS A 173 -2.47 14.40 11.22
C HIS A 173 -3.27 13.33 11.96
N HIS A 174 -4.01 12.47 11.25
CA HIS A 174 -4.70 11.32 11.85
C HIS A 174 -3.75 10.20 12.28
N ILE A 175 -2.57 10.11 11.66
CA ILE A 175 -1.55 9.13 12.00
C ILE A 175 -0.72 9.58 13.22
N THR A 176 -0.33 10.86 13.28
CA THR A 176 0.61 11.39 14.28
C THR A 176 -0.05 12.07 15.48
N ALA A 177 -1.36 12.36 15.43
CA ALA A 177 -2.02 13.00 16.56
C ALA A 177 -1.95 12.11 17.82
N PRO A 178 -1.29 12.57 18.90
CA PRO A 178 -1.35 11.86 20.16
C PRO A 178 -2.83 11.80 20.57
N ARG A 179 -3.34 10.59 20.83
CA ARG A 179 -4.62 10.43 21.55
C ARG A 179 -4.44 11.11 22.90
N LYS A 180 -4.82 12.39 23.00
CA LYS A 180 -5.09 13.02 24.30
C LYS A 180 -6.01 12.04 25.01
N LYS A 181 -5.57 11.50 26.16
CA LYS A 181 -6.43 10.75 27.07
C LYS A 181 -7.51 11.71 27.55
N THR A 182 -8.55 11.92 26.75
CA THR A 182 -9.73 12.66 27.18
C THR A 182 -10.54 11.72 28.07
N GLY A 183 -10.11 11.60 29.33
CA GLY A 183 -10.98 11.22 30.44
C GLY A 183 -11.98 12.34 30.78
N GLY A 184 -12.41 13.12 29.80
CA GLY A 184 -13.39 14.17 29.93
C GLY A 184 -14.60 13.81 29.09
N ARG A 185 -15.77 13.73 29.72
CA ARG A 185 -17.07 13.68 29.02
C ARG A 185 -17.06 14.71 27.87
N PRO A 186 -17.58 14.37 26.69
CA PRO A 186 -17.71 15.36 25.61
C PRO A 186 -18.50 16.56 26.14
N SER A 187 -17.94 17.76 26.00
CA SER A 187 -18.65 18.97 26.43
C SER A 187 -19.90 19.14 25.56
N SER A 188 -21.04 19.40 26.22
CA SER A 188 -22.39 19.58 25.65
C SER A 188 -22.41 20.52 24.43
N SER A 189 -21.43 21.41 24.31
CA SER A 189 -21.39 22.46 23.29
C SER A 189 -21.36 21.96 21.84
N TYR A 190 -20.72 20.82 21.54
CA TYR A 190 -20.59 20.38 20.14
C TYR A 190 -21.86 19.68 19.61
N LEU A 191 -22.61 19.00 20.48
CA LEU A 191 -23.90 18.41 20.10
C LEU A 191 -25.00 19.48 20.01
N GLU A 192 -24.98 20.48 20.89
CA GLU A 192 -25.93 21.60 20.86
C GLU A 192 -25.79 22.45 19.60
N GLN A 193 -24.55 22.71 19.14
CA GLN A 193 -24.32 23.43 17.89
C GLN A 193 -24.84 22.68 16.65
N ARG A 194 -24.85 21.34 16.68
CA ARG A 194 -25.36 20.52 15.56
C ARG A 194 -26.88 20.49 15.51
N ILE A 195 -27.55 20.49 16.67
CA ILE A 195 -29.02 20.56 16.79
C ILE A 195 -29.54 21.95 16.40
N GLN A 196 -28.80 23.03 16.72
CA GLN A 196 -29.19 24.37 16.28
C GLN A 196 -29.08 24.55 14.77
N ARG A 197 -28.05 23.99 14.13
CA ARG A 197 -27.88 24.07 12.67
C ARG A 197 -28.90 23.24 11.90
N SER A 198 -29.35 22.09 12.41
CA SER A 198 -30.42 21.32 11.75
C SER A 198 -31.79 22.00 11.84
N LYS A 199 -32.05 22.81 12.87
CA LYS A 199 -33.30 23.58 13.00
C LYS A 199 -33.38 24.82 12.10
N GLN A 200 -32.26 25.36 11.65
CA GLN A 200 -32.24 26.50 10.72
C GLN A 200 -32.39 26.09 9.26
N ALA A 201 -32.08 24.85 8.90
CA ALA A 201 -32.16 24.34 7.52
C ALA A 201 -33.57 23.82 7.13
N SER A 202 -34.60 24.03 7.95
CA SER A 202 -35.95 23.48 7.73
C SER A 202 -37.08 24.49 7.90
N ARG A 203 -36.79 25.80 7.80
CA ARG A 203 -37.84 26.82 7.67
C ARG A 203 -37.97 27.21 6.19
N PRO A 204 -39.16 27.06 5.57
CA PRO A 204 -39.42 27.54 4.22
C PRO A 204 -39.38 29.07 4.13
#